data_AF-A0A528KKP6-F1
#
_entry.id   AF-A0A528KKP6-F1
#
_cell.length_a   1.000
_cell.length_b   1.000
_cell.length_c   1.000
_cell.angle_alpha   90.00
_cell.angle_beta   90.00
_cell.angle_gamma   90.00
#
_symmetry.space_group_name_H-M   'P 1'
#
loop_
_entity.id
_entity.type
_entity.pdbx_description
1 polymer ?
#
loop_
_entity_poly.entity_id
_entity_poly.type
_entity_poly.pdbx_seq_one_letter_code
_entity_poly.pdbx_strand_id
1 'polypeptide(L)'
;MLHTVAKLHYEAEMSQVDIARRLGVSTATISRLLQRARAEGIVRIEVLDLATPEGITTQLVEGLQLRDAAVIETPAAGALTALAAPLGALLKQAELTAGSVVAIGWGRAIREVIQAGLPRIPGVLT
;
A
#
# COMPACT_ATOMS: atom_id res chain seq x y z
N MET A 1 -23.68 28.53 9.10
CA MET A 1 -23.67 27.65 10.29
C MET A 1 -22.96 26.32 10.01
N LEU A 2 -23.44 25.49 9.07
CA LEU A 2 -22.83 24.20 8.69
C LEU A 2 -21.32 24.28 8.41
N HIS A 3 -20.94 25.16 7.48
CA HIS A 3 -19.53 25.42 7.13
C HIS A 3 -18.68 25.81 8.35
N THR A 4 -19.14 26.76 9.17
CA THR A 4 -18.42 27.22 10.36
C THR A 4 -18.19 26.11 11.39
N VAL A 5 -19.22 25.30 11.66
CA VAL A 5 -19.13 24.16 12.59
C VAL A 5 -18.17 23.10 12.05
N ALA A 6 -18.21 22.82 10.74
CA ALA A 6 -17.28 21.90 10.09
C ALA A 6 -15.82 22.37 10.21
N LYS A 7 -15.53 23.64 9.91
CA LYS A 7 -14.17 24.19 10.06
C LYS A 7 -13.66 24.09 11.50
N LEU A 8 -14.50 24.45 12.48
CA LEU A 8 -14.09 24.37 13.89
C LEU A 8 -13.78 22.93 14.32
N HIS A 9 -14.54 21.95 13.85
CA HIS A 9 -14.35 20.57 14.26
C HIS A 9 -13.19 19.88 13.52
N TYR A 10 -13.12 20.03 12.19
CA TYR A 10 -12.18 19.28 11.36
C TYR A 10 -10.87 20.02 11.08
N GLU A 11 -10.87 21.36 11.00
CA GLU A 11 -9.62 22.13 10.76
C GLU A 11 -9.00 22.64 12.06
N ALA A 12 -9.82 23.08 13.03
CA ALA A 12 -9.35 23.59 14.31
C ALA A 12 -9.36 22.54 15.44
N GLU A 13 -9.67 21.28 15.10
CA GLU A 13 -9.69 20.11 16.00
C GLU A 13 -10.49 20.33 17.31
N MET A 14 -11.48 21.24 17.30
CA MET A 14 -12.27 21.51 18.49
C MET A 14 -13.26 20.37 18.77
N SER A 15 -13.43 20.04 20.04
CA SER A 15 -14.46 19.10 20.48
C SER A 15 -15.85 19.67 20.21
N GLN A 16 -16.84 18.80 19.94
CA GLN A 16 -18.22 19.25 19.71
C GLN A 16 -18.81 19.97 20.93
N VAL A 17 -18.34 19.66 22.14
CA VAL A 17 -18.75 20.30 23.40
C VAL A 17 -18.22 21.73 23.48
N ASP A 18 -16.96 21.95 23.10
CA ASP A 18 -16.37 23.28 23.12
C ASP A 18 -16.96 24.16 22.02
N ILE A 19 -17.25 23.59 20.85
CA ILE A 19 -17.96 24.28 19.77
C ILE A 19 -19.38 24.67 20.23
N ALA A 20 -20.09 23.74 20.89
CA ALA A 20 -21.41 23.98 21.46
C ALA A 20 -21.40 25.13 22.48
N ARG A 21 -20.46 25.12 23.42
CA ARG A 21 -20.28 26.19 24.42
C ARG A 21 -19.97 27.54 23.74
N ARG A 22 -19.07 27.54 22.76
CA ARG A 22 -18.66 28.74 22.03
C ARG A 22 -19.80 29.36 21.20
N LEU A 23 -20.65 28.53 20.61
CA LEU A 23 -21.75 28.97 19.75
C LEU A 23 -23.09 29.10 20.48
N GLY A 24 -23.14 28.83 21.79
CA GLY A 24 -24.35 28.96 22.60
C GLY A 24 -25.46 27.97 22.21
N VAL A 25 -25.10 26.79 21.72
CA VAL A 25 -26.04 25.74 21.29
C VAL A 25 -25.74 24.42 22.00
N SER A 26 -26.68 23.47 21.96
CA SER A 26 -26.43 22.14 22.52
C SER A 26 -25.47 21.32 21.66
N THR A 27 -24.72 20.42 22.29
CA THR A 27 -23.85 19.44 21.60
C THR A 27 -24.64 18.59 20.59
N ALA A 28 -25.90 18.27 20.89
CA ALA A 28 -26.78 17.56 19.96
C ALA A 28 -27.03 18.35 18.66
N THR A 29 -27.13 19.68 18.75
CA THR A 29 -27.25 20.55 17.56
C THR A 29 -25.96 20.56 16.75
N ILE A 30 -24.79 20.62 17.40
CA ILE A 30 -23.49 20.53 16.72
C ILE A 30 -23.35 19.19 15.98
N SER A 31 -23.68 18.07 16.63
CA SER A 31 -23.63 16.75 16.01
C SER A 31 -24.52 16.67 14.76
N ARG A 32 -25.78 17.14 14.85
CA ARG A 32 -26.69 17.20 13.69
C ARG A 32 -26.15 18.07 12.55
N LEU A 33 -25.53 19.21 12.87
CA LEU A 33 -24.91 20.07 11.86
C LEU A 33 -23.72 19.37 11.19
N LEU A 34 -22.86 18.68 11.91
CA LEU A 34 -21.74 17.93 11.32
C LEU A 34 -22.20 16.76 10.44
N GLN A 35 -23.28 16.07 10.83
CA GLN A 35 -23.89 15.03 10.00
C GLN A 35 -24.44 15.63 8.70
N ARG A 36 -25.18 16.74 8.80
CA ARG A 36 -25.75 17.41 7.64
C ARG A 36 -24.66 18.01 6.73
N ALA A 37 -23.55 18.50 7.29
CA ALA A 37 -22.41 18.97 6.51
C ALA A 37 -21.77 17.84 5.68
N ARG A 38 -21.74 16.61 6.20
CA ARG A 38 -21.31 15.42 5.45
C ARG A 38 -22.33 15.04 4.38
N ALA A 39 -23.62 15.02 4.72
CA ALA A 39 -24.68 14.65 3.77
C ALA A 39 -24.82 15.63 2.59
N GLU A 40 -24.59 16.93 2.82
CA GLU A 40 -24.62 17.98 1.79
C GLU A 40 -23.28 18.11 1.02
N GLY A 41 -22.28 17.27 1.32
CA GLY A 41 -20.98 17.28 0.64
C GLY A 41 -20.06 18.45 1.01
N ILE A 42 -20.42 19.26 2.02
CA ILE A 42 -19.56 20.33 2.57
C ILE A 42 -18.31 19.73 3.23
N VAL A 43 -18.44 18.54 3.81
CA VAL A 43 -17.33 17.76 4.37
C VAL A 43 -17.22 16.45 3.60
N ARG A 44 -16.04 16.20 3.05
CA ARG A 44 -15.66 14.91 2.46
C ARG A 44 -14.52 14.33 3.30
N ILE A 45 -14.74 13.13 3.83
CA ILE A 45 -13.70 12.38 4.54
C ILE A 45 -13.24 11.31 3.57
N GLU A 46 -11.96 11.37 3.20
CA GLU A 46 -11.32 10.37 2.37
C GLU A 46 -10.41 9.53 3.27
N VAL A 47 -10.68 8.22 3.29
CA VAL A 47 -9.77 7.25 3.87
C VAL A 47 -9.04 6.65 2.68
N LEU A 48 -7.78 7.01 2.52
CA LEU A 48 -6.95 6.45 1.46
C LEU A 48 -6.69 4.98 1.78
N ASP A 49 -7.01 4.11 0.83
CA ASP A 49 -6.55 2.72 0.90
C ASP A 49 -5.02 2.73 0.86
N LEU A 50 -4.41 2.15 1.89
CA LEU A 50 -2.98 1.92 1.87
C LEU A 50 -2.73 0.91 0.75
N ALA A 51 -1.98 1.33 -0.28
CA ALA A 51 -1.61 0.46 -1.38
C ALA A 51 -0.76 -0.68 -0.81
N THR A 52 -1.40 -1.82 -0.55
CA THR A 52 -0.69 -2.99 -0.01
C THR A 52 0.12 -3.64 -1.12
N PRO A 53 1.27 -4.26 -0.80
CA PRO A 53 2.04 -5.00 -1.80
C PRO A 53 1.19 -6.02 -2.57
N GLU A 54 0.23 -6.68 -1.92
CA GLU A 54 -0.68 -7.64 -2.55
C GLU A 54 -1.65 -6.98 -3.53
N GLY A 55 -2.21 -5.82 -3.17
CA GLY A 55 -3.09 -5.05 -4.02
C GLY A 55 -2.36 -4.55 -5.27
N ILE A 56 -1.15 -4.01 -5.10
CA ILE A 56 -0.31 -3.56 -6.21
C ILE A 56 0.11 -4.75 -7.09
N THR A 57 0.47 -5.88 -6.49
CA THR A 57 0.86 -7.09 -7.22
C THR A 57 -0.29 -7.56 -8.13
N THR A 58 -1.51 -7.62 -7.59
CA THR A 58 -2.70 -8.01 -8.35
C THR A 58 -2.93 -7.05 -9.53
N GLN A 59 -2.86 -5.74 -9.27
CA GLN A 59 -3.01 -4.73 -10.32
C GLN A 59 -1.93 -4.82 -11.40
N LEU A 60 -0.68 -5.13 -11.05
CA LEU A 60 0.41 -5.31 -12.01
C LEU A 60 0.20 -6.54 -12.88
N VAL A 61 -0.18 -7.67 -12.27
CA VAL A 61 -0.44 -8.92 -12.98
C VAL A 61 -1.58 -8.74 -13.98
N GLU A 62 -2.70 -8.17 -13.55
CA GLU A 62 -3.87 -7.93 -14.40
C GLU A 62 -3.61 -6.86 -15.46
N GLY A 63 -3.02 -5.73 -15.07
CA GLY A 63 -2.82 -4.57 -15.94
C GLY A 63 -1.74 -4.76 -16.99
N LEU A 64 -0.69 -5.53 -16.70
CA LEU A 64 0.41 -5.81 -17.63
C LEU A 64 0.39 -7.23 -18.21
N GLN A 65 -0.63 -8.02 -17.88
CA GLN A 65 -0.79 -9.42 -18.32
C GLN A 65 0.45 -10.27 -18.00
N LEU A 66 1.02 -10.08 -16.81
CA LEU A 66 2.19 -10.85 -16.36
C LEU A 66 1.76 -12.25 -15.94
N ARG A 67 2.67 -13.22 -16.06
CA ARG A 67 2.45 -14.55 -15.48
C ARG A 67 2.44 -14.51 -13.96
N ASP A 68 3.37 -13.75 -13.39
CA ASP A 68 3.52 -13.60 -11.96
C ASP A 68 4.29 -12.31 -11.67
N ALA A 69 4.13 -11.76 -10.48
CA ALA A 69 4.86 -10.60 -10.00
C ALA A 69 4.98 -10.66 -8.47
N ALA A 70 6.01 -10.00 -7.93
CA ALA A 70 6.15 -9.82 -6.51
C ALA A 70 6.49 -8.36 -6.23
N VAL A 71 5.65 -7.70 -5.44
CA VAL A 71 5.90 -6.36 -4.90
C VAL A 71 6.29 -6.52 -3.43
N ILE A 72 7.29 -5.76 -3.02
CA ILE A 72 7.70 -5.68 -1.62
C ILE A 72 7.71 -4.22 -1.18
N GLU A 73 7.51 -3.99 0.11
CA GLU A 73 7.84 -2.70 0.69
C GLU A 73 9.35 -2.47 0.56
N THR A 74 9.72 -1.25 0.16
CA THR A 74 11.13 -0.92 -0.03
C THR A 74 11.77 -0.68 1.34
N PRO A 75 12.74 -1.50 1.78
CA PRO A 75 13.42 -1.27 3.04
C PRO A 75 14.31 -0.02 2.95
N ALA A 76 14.57 0.62 4.09
CA ALA A 76 15.40 1.83 4.17
C ALA A 76 16.85 1.62 3.67
N ALA A 77 17.35 0.38 3.73
CA ALA A 77 18.65 -0.01 3.19
C ALA A 77 18.56 -1.41 2.57
N GLY A 78 19.42 -1.71 1.58
CA GLY A 78 19.48 -3.03 0.97
C GLY A 78 18.29 -3.38 0.07
N ALA A 79 17.65 -2.38 -0.55
CA ALA A 79 16.46 -2.56 -1.39
C ALA A 79 16.64 -3.62 -2.49
N LEU A 80 17.82 -3.68 -3.13
CA LEU A 80 18.11 -4.69 -4.16
C LEU A 80 18.32 -6.09 -3.57
N THR A 81 18.98 -6.20 -2.43
CA THR A 81 19.18 -7.46 -1.70
C THR A 81 17.84 -8.05 -1.25
N ALA A 82 16.90 -7.20 -0.84
CA ALA A 82 15.56 -7.60 -0.41
C ALA A 82 14.74 -8.28 -1.52
N LEU A 83 15.12 -8.12 -2.80
CA LEU A 83 14.47 -8.80 -3.93
C LEU A 83 14.78 -10.31 -3.98
N ALA A 84 15.77 -10.80 -3.24
CA ALA A 84 16.19 -12.20 -3.33
C ALA A 84 15.12 -13.19 -2.83
N ALA A 85 14.47 -12.89 -1.71
CA ALA A 85 13.40 -13.71 -1.16
C ALA A 85 12.17 -13.80 -2.09
N PRO A 86 11.57 -12.69 -2.57
CA PRO A 86 10.44 -12.76 -3.50
C PRO A 86 10.83 -13.41 -4.84
N LEU A 87 12.01 -13.12 -5.39
CA LEU A 87 12.47 -13.81 -6.61
C LEU A 87 12.61 -15.32 -6.37
N GLY A 88 13.13 -15.73 -5.21
CA GLY A 88 13.20 -17.13 -4.84
C GLY A 88 11.84 -17.82 -4.74
N ALA A 89 10.79 -17.11 -4.30
CA ALA A 89 9.43 -17.63 -4.29
C ALA A 89 8.90 -17.82 -5.73
N LEU A 90 9.06 -16.79 -6.57
CA LEU A 90 8.66 -16.85 -7.99
C LEU A 90 9.38 -17.99 -8.73
N LEU A 91 10.67 -18.20 -8.48
CA LEU A 91 11.43 -19.30 -9.08
C LEU A 91 10.95 -20.68 -8.65
N LYS A 92 10.46 -20.83 -7.41
CA LYS A 92 9.84 -22.09 -6.95
C LYS A 92 8.49 -22.33 -7.60
N GLN A 93 7.74 -21.27 -7.90
CA GLN A 93 6.46 -21.33 -8.59
C GLN A 93 6.61 -21.52 -10.11
N ALA A 94 7.79 -21.24 -10.67
CA ALA A 94 8.06 -21.35 -12.10
C ALA A 94 8.17 -22.80 -12.64
N GLU A 95 7.89 -23.82 -11.81
CA GLU A 95 7.85 -25.25 -12.19
C GLU A 95 9.12 -25.73 -12.92
N LEU A 96 10.28 -25.21 -12.53
CA LEU A 96 11.56 -25.59 -13.13
C LEU A 96 11.87 -27.07 -12.82
N THR A 97 12.23 -27.81 -13.87
CA THR A 97 12.52 -29.25 -13.81
C THR A 97 13.97 -29.55 -14.18
N ALA A 98 14.40 -30.80 -13.94
CA ALA A 98 15.71 -31.25 -14.38
C ALA A 98 15.92 -31.05 -15.89
N GLY A 99 17.01 -30.38 -16.27
CA GLY A 99 17.29 -29.98 -17.65
C GLY A 99 16.75 -28.60 -18.04
N SER A 100 16.03 -27.91 -17.15
CA SER A 100 15.70 -26.50 -17.35
C SER A 100 16.97 -25.66 -17.33
N VAL A 101 17.02 -24.64 -18.19
CA VAL A 101 18.13 -23.70 -18.31
C VAL A 101 17.70 -22.34 -17.79
N VAL A 102 18.45 -21.77 -16.86
CA VAL A 102 18.20 -20.41 -16.35
C VAL A 102 19.24 -19.47 -16.93
N ALA A 103 18.79 -18.55 -17.80
CA ALA A 103 19.64 -17.50 -18.33
C ALA A 103 19.80 -16.37 -17.31
N ILE A 104 21.05 -16.02 -16.98
CA ILE A 104 21.37 -14.94 -16.05
C ILE A 104 21.86 -13.72 -16.83
N GLY A 105 21.14 -12.62 -16.71
CA GLY A 105 21.54 -11.32 -17.26
C GLY A 105 22.61 -10.62 -16.43
N TRP A 106 23.01 -9.43 -16.86
CA TRP A 106 23.93 -8.57 -16.11
C TRP A 106 23.22 -7.42 -15.40
N GLY A 107 23.84 -6.89 -14.36
CA GLY A 107 23.40 -5.65 -13.70
C GLY A 107 23.54 -5.68 -12.20
N ARG A 108 23.39 -4.50 -11.58
CA ARG A 108 23.48 -4.33 -10.12
C ARG A 108 22.44 -5.17 -9.40
N ALA A 109 21.17 -5.09 -9.80
CA ALA A 109 20.08 -5.86 -9.18
C ALA A 109 20.35 -7.37 -9.20
N ILE A 110 20.75 -7.91 -10.36
CA ILE A 110 21.08 -9.33 -10.51
C ILE A 110 22.24 -9.73 -9.59
N ARG A 111 23.33 -8.95 -9.58
CA ARG A 111 24.48 -9.22 -8.71
C ARG A 111 24.10 -9.23 -7.24
N GLU A 112 23.38 -8.21 -6.76
CA GLU A 112 23.01 -8.10 -5.35
C GLU A 112 22.09 -9.27 -4.92
N VAL A 113 21.16 -9.68 -5.77
CA VAL A 113 20.26 -10.82 -5.51
C VAL A 113 21.02 -12.14 -5.48
N ILE A 114 21.93 -12.37 -6.42
CA ILE A 114 22.76 -13.59 -6.46
C ILE A 114 23.67 -13.63 -5.21
N GLN A 115 24.25 -12.50 -4.81
CA GLN A 115 25.07 -12.40 -3.60
C GLN A 115 24.27 -12.62 -2.31
N ALA A 116 23.02 -12.16 -2.26
CA ALA A 116 22.10 -12.44 -1.16
C ALA A 116 21.76 -13.93 -1.03
N GLY A 117 21.79 -14.65 -2.15
CA GLY A 117 21.52 -16.08 -2.23
C GLY A 117 20.12 -16.39 -2.72
N LEU A 118 20.03 -17.34 -3.65
CA LEU A 118 18.78 -17.87 -4.20
C LEU A 118 18.56 -19.32 -3.76
N PRO A 119 17.30 -19.80 -3.68
CA PRO A 119 17.03 -21.18 -3.34
C PRO A 119 17.69 -22.12 -4.36
N ARG A 120 18.22 -23.26 -3.87
CA ARG A 120 18.69 -24.33 -4.76
C ARG A 120 17.50 -24.95 -5.49
N ILE A 121 17.61 -25.08 -6.81
CA ILE A 121 16.62 -25.75 -7.65
C ILE A 121 17.31 -26.98 -8.26
N PRO A 122 17.04 -28.19 -7.74
CA PRO A 122 17.74 -29.40 -8.16
C PRO A 122 17.57 -29.69 -9.66
N GLY A 123 18.67 -30.01 -10.35
CA GLY A 123 18.65 -30.40 -11.76
C GLY A 123 18.58 -29.24 -12.77
N VAL A 124 18.54 -27.99 -12.30
CA VAL A 124 18.62 -26.80 -13.15
C VAL A 124 20.07 -26.45 -13.41
N LEU A 125 20.41 -26.24 -14.68
CA LEU A 125 21.72 -25.74 -15.09
C LEU A 125 21.67 -24.20 -15.09
N THR A 126 22.55 -23.59 -14.31
CA THR A 126 22.77 -22.13 -14.25
C THR A 126 24.00 -21.74 -15.03
#